data_AF-A0A8J7X9A3-F1
#
_entry.id   AF-A0A8J7X9A3-F1
#
_cell.length_a   1.000
_cell.length_b   1.000
_cell.length_c   1.000
_cell.angle_alpha   90.00
_cell.angle_beta   90.00
_cell.angle_gamma   90.00
#
_symmetry.space_group_name_H-M   'P 1'
#
loop_
_entity.id
_entity.type
_entity.pdbx_description
1 polymer ?
#
loop_
_entity_poly.entity_id
_entity_poly.type
_entity_poly.pdbx_seq_one_letter_code
_entity_poly.pdbx_strand_id
1 'polypeptide(L)' 'MKLQKARNNQYTLTIPVKLVEAKGWDKGKELRIRFNERGNLEIEEVELRS' A
#
# COMPACT_ATOMS: atom_id res chain seq x y z
N MET A 1 -6.17 10.03 3.20
CA MET A 1 -4.77 9.55 3.06
C MET A 1 -3.97 10.59 2.31
N LYS A 2 -2.74 10.90 2.73
CA LYS A 2 -1.82 11.78 2.01
C LYS A 2 -0.45 11.12 1.98
N LEU A 3 0.25 11.22 0.85
CA LEU A 3 1.64 10.79 0.74
C LEU A 3 2.51 11.77 1.54
N GLN A 4 3.33 11.26 2.44
CA GLN A 4 4.24 12.06 3.26
C GLN A 4 5.67 11.79 2.81
N LYS A 5 6.48 12.85 2.67
CA LYS A 5 7.92 12.70 2.42
C LYS A 5 8.61 12.34 3.73
N ALA A 6 9.26 11.19 3.77
CA ALA A 6 10.10 10.75 4.88
C ALA A 6 11.57 11.12 4.61
N ARG A 7 12.47 10.67 5.50
CA ARG A 7 13.92 10.85 5.34
C ARG A 7 14.43 10.00 4.18
N ASN A 8 15.62 10.34 3.66
CA ASN A 8 16.32 9.55 2.64
C ASN A 8 15.54 9.34 1.33
N ASN A 9 14.81 10.36 0.86
CA ASN A 9 13.98 10.29 -0.35
C ASN A 9 12.91 9.19 -0.35
N GLN A 10 12.55 8.67 0.83
CA GLN A 10 11.42 7.76 0.96
C GLN A 10 10.11 8.54 1.09
N TYR A 11 9.03 7.92 0.62
CA TYR A 11 7.68 8.41 0.82
C TYR A 11 6.88 7.38 1.59
N THR A 12 6.06 7.83 2.53
CA THR A 12 5.21 6.98 3.35
C THR A 12 3.75 7.30 3.11
N LEU A 13 2.94 6.24 3.10
CA LEU A 13 1.49 6.32 3.01
C LEU A 13 0.90 5.60 4.22
N THR A 14 0.20 6.34 5.08
CA THR A 14 -0.45 5.74 6.25
C THR A 14 -1.78 5.12 5.85
N ILE A 15 -1.89 3.81 5.95
CA ILE A 15 -3.14 3.07 5.72
C ILE A 15 -3.88 2.95 7.07
N PRO A 16 -5.15 3.39 7.17
CA PRO A 16 -5.95 3.21 8.38
C PRO A 16 -6.07 1.73 8.79
N VAL A 17 -5.92 1.44 10.09
CA VAL A 17 -5.89 0.07 10.61
C VAL A 17 -7.13 -0.75 10.24
N LYS A 18 -8.31 -0.11 10.23
CA LYS A 18 -9.58 -0.75 9.84
C LYS A 18 -9.57 -1.31 8.42
N LEU A 19 -8.84 -0.68 7.50
CA LEU A 19 -8.71 -1.17 6.12
C LEU A 19 -7.74 -2.34 6.04
N VAL A 20 -6.66 -2.29 6.83
CA VAL A 20 -5.69 -3.39 6.96
C VAL A 20 -6.40 -4.64 7.50
N GLU A 21 -7.19 -4.49 8.55
CA GLU A 21 -8.00 -5.56 9.15
C GLU A 21 -9.07 -6.10 8.18
N ALA A 22 -9.84 -5.21 7.54
CA ALA A 22 -10.86 -5.63 6.57
C ALA A 22 -10.29 -6.36 5.35
N LYS A 23 -9.02 -6.11 5.01
CA LYS A 23 -8.29 -6.79 3.93
C LYS A 23 -7.50 -8.00 4.40
N GLY A 24 -7.43 -8.27 5.70
CA GLY A 24 -6.60 -9.35 6.24
C GLY A 24 -5.12 -9.19 5.87
N TRP A 25 -4.62 -7.95 5.87
CA TRP A 25 -3.21 -7.68 5.60
C TRP A 25 -2.38 -7.80 6.87
N ASP A 26 -1.52 -8.81 6.91
CA ASP A 26 -0.59 -9.01 8.03
C ASP A 26 0.74 -8.28 7.83
N LYS A 27 1.45 -8.04 8.93
CA LYS A 27 2.82 -7.52 8.88
C LYS A 27 3.70 -8.49 8.07
N GLY A 28 4.44 -7.93 7.12
CA GLY A 28 5.31 -8.71 6.24
C GLY A 28 4.64 -9.19 4.94
N LYS A 29 3.33 -8.99 4.78
CA LYS A 29 2.66 -9.23 3.50
C LYS A 29 3.18 -8.25 2.44
N GLU A 30 3.56 -8.78 1.28
CA GLU A 30 3.98 -7.96 0.15
C GLU A 30 2.77 -7.38 -0.56
N LEU A 31 2.78 -6.06 -0.78
CA LEU A 31 1.73 -5.32 -1.45
C LEU A 31 2.33 -4.57 -2.63
N ARG A 32 1.65 -4.62 -3.78
CA ARG A 32 2.05 -3.89 -4.97
C ARG A 32 1.31 -2.55 -5.00
N ILE A 33 2.06 -1.46 -5.07
CA ILE A 33 1.50 -0.12 -5.21
C ILE A 33 1.71 0.37 -6.64
N ARG A 34 0.65 0.84 -7.30
CA ARG A 34 0.72 1.38 -8.67
C ARG A 34 -0.18 2.59 -8.85
N PHE A 35 0.06 3.36 -9.90
CA PHE A 35 -0.92 4.34 -10.38
C PHE A 35 -1.77 3.74 -11.49
N ASN A 36 -3.08 3.92 -11.43
CA ASN A 36 -3.97 3.53 -12.54
C ASN A 36 -4.01 4.62 -13.62
N GLU A 37 -4.73 4.34 -14.71
CA GLU A 37 -4.85 5.24 -15.86
C GLU A 37 -5.44 6.62 -15.53
N ARG A 38 -6.17 6.70 -14.40
CA ARG A 38 -6.77 7.95 -13.90
C ARG A 38 -5.83 8.71 -12.95
N GLY A 39 -4.61 8.23 -12.77
CA GLY A 39 -3.62 8.81 -11.85
C GLY A 39 -3.90 8.53 -10.37
N ASN A 40 -4.82 7.60 -10.05
CA ASN A 40 -5.08 7.22 -8.67
C ASN A 40 -4.11 6.13 -8.22
N LEU A 41 -3.72 6.17 -6.94
CA LEU A 41 -2.88 5.16 -6.34
C LEU A 41 -3.74 3.94 -5.96
N GLU A 42 -3.40 2.78 -6.53
CA GLU A 42 -3.99 1.48 -6.27
C GLU A 42 -3.01 0.61 -5.48
N ILE A 43 -3.56 -0.20 -4.57
CA ILE A 43 -2.82 -1.18 -3.78
C ILE A 43 -3.38 -2.55 -4.15
N GLU A 44 -2.54 -3.41 -4.70
CA GLU A 44 -2.87 -4.77 -5.12
C GLU A 44 -2.16 -5.79 -4.23
N GLU A 45 -2.82 -6.91 -3.98
CA GLU A 45 -2.21 -8.03 -3.28
C GLU A 45 -1.35 -8.83 -4.25
N VAL A 46 -0.12 -9.14 -3.85
CA VAL A 46 0.73 -10.04 -4.62
C VAL A 46 0.38 -11.46 -4.23
N GLU A 47 -0.38 -12.17 -5.07
CA GLU A 47 -0.49 -13.61 -4.94
C GLU A 47 0.85 -14.25 -5.33
N LEU A 48 1.64 -14.62 -4.33
CA LEU A 48 2.77 -15.51 -4.53
C LEU A 48 2.21 -16.88 -4.96
N ARG A 49 2.14 -17.13 -6.26
CA ARG A 49 1.91 -18.47 -6.79
C ARG A 49 3.14 -19.32 -6.46
N SER A 50 3.00 -20.16 -5.45
CA SER A 50 3.90 -21.29 -5.14
C SER A 50 3.74 -22.41 -6.15
#